data_AF-A0AAJ2CXH9-F1
#
_entry.id   AF-A0AAJ2CXH9-F1
#
_cell.length_a   1.000
_cell.length_b   1.000
_cell.length_c   1.000
_cell.angle_alpha   90.00
_cell.angle_beta   90.00
_cell.angle_gamma   90.00
#
_symmetry.space_group_name_H-M   'P 1'
#
loop_
_entity.id
_entity.type
_entity.pdbx_description
1 polymer ?
#
loop_
_entity_poly.entity_id
_entity_poly.type
_entity_poly.pdbx_seq_one_letter_code
_entity_poly.pdbx_strand_id
1 'polypeptide(L)'
;MHELIKEIERQLEMDRIEEGNMSAEDVLYIVKGFKRPYLNENQQIVLDWLKESCKLNGLREVIEIMGFLSTTGGKMKYKQVAYAYGDLNDDELKHVLQAFSQWSIEQEEAK
;
A
#
# COMPACT_ATOMS: atom_id res chain seq x y z
N MET A 1 25.42 -15.85 -21.63
CA MET A 1 24.60 -16.89 -20.97
C MET A 1 25.17 -17.24 -19.59
N HIS A 2 26.45 -17.60 -19.50
CA HIS A 2 27.10 -17.93 -18.21
C HIS A 2 27.15 -16.75 -17.22
N GLU A 3 27.41 -15.53 -17.70
CA GLU A 3 27.40 -14.32 -16.85
C GLU A 3 26.00 -13.92 -16.39
N LEU A 4 24.96 -14.26 -17.16
CA LEU A 4 23.57 -13.98 -16.79
C LEU A 4 23.09 -14.95 -15.70
N ILE A 5 23.54 -16.21 -15.77
CA ILE A 5 23.28 -17.23 -14.75
C ILE A 5 23.98 -16.86 -13.44
N LYS A 6 25.25 -16.42 -13.50
CA LYS A 6 25.98 -15.95 -12.32
C LYS A 6 25.36 -14.71 -11.67
N GLU A 7 24.85 -13.77 -12.46
CA GLU A 7 24.20 -12.58 -11.92
C GLU A 7 22.84 -12.91 -11.29
N ILE A 8 22.10 -13.88 -11.85
CA ILE A 8 20.87 -14.41 -11.23
C ILE A 8 21.18 -15.14 -9.93
N GLU A 9 22.20 -16.01 -9.90
CA GLU A 9 22.64 -16.72 -8.70
C GLU A 9 23.11 -15.74 -7.61
N ARG A 10 23.86 -14.70 -7.97
CA ARG A 10 24.30 -13.64 -7.06
C ARG A 10 23.13 -12.86 -6.46
N GLN A 11 22.12 -12.50 -7.26
CA GLN A 11 20.93 -11.81 -6.75
C GLN A 11 20.10 -12.71 -5.83
N LEU A 12 19.98 -13.99 -6.15
CA LEU A 12 19.32 -14.97 -5.29
C LEU A 12 20.09 -15.23 -3.98
N GLU A 13 21.43 -15.18 -4.00
CA GLU A 13 22.26 -15.27 -2.80
C GLU A 13 22.21 -14.00 -1.94
N MET A 14 22.11 -12.82 -2.55
CA MET A 14 21.91 -11.55 -1.85
C MET A 14 20.51 -11.46 -1.21
N ASP A 15 19.49 -12.03 -1.85
CA ASP A 15 18.12 -12.15 -1.31
C ASP A 15 18.01 -13.23 -0.21
N ARG A 16 19.07 -14.02 0.04
CA ARG A 16 19.14 -15.08 1.07
C ARG A 16 19.84 -14.68 2.38
N ILE A 17 19.93 -13.40 2.68
CA ILE A 17 20.17 -12.91 4.05
C ILE A 17 18.83 -12.31 4.49
N GLU A 18 17.93 -13.03 5.17
CA GLU A 18 18.09 -13.70 6.45
C GLU A 18 17.45 -15.10 6.46
N GLU A 19 18.10 -16.07 7.11
CA GLU A 19 17.41 -17.27 7.61
C GLU A 19 16.38 -16.84 8.67
N GLY A 20 15.17 -16.49 8.23
CA GLY A 20 14.06 -16.08 9.09
C GLY A 20 12.73 -16.37 8.41
N ASN A 21 11.92 -17.22 9.05
CA ASN A 21 10.58 -17.67 8.65
C ASN A 21 9.81 -16.71 7.70
N MET A 22 9.72 -17.08 6.42
CA MET A 22 8.77 -16.43 5.51
C MET A 22 7.35 -16.67 6.00
N SER A 23 6.58 -15.60 6.17
CA SER A 23 5.15 -15.70 6.48
C SER A 23 4.36 -16.18 5.26
N ALA A 24 3.16 -16.70 5.48
CA ALA A 24 2.25 -17.10 4.38
C ALA A 24 1.94 -15.92 3.43
N GLU A 25 2.01 -14.68 3.93
CA GLU A 25 1.79 -13.47 3.15
C GLU A 25 2.99 -13.17 2.22
N ASP A 26 4.21 -13.49 2.66
CA ASP A 26 5.43 -13.37 1.84
C ASP A 26 5.41 -14.35 0.66
N VAL A 27 4.99 -15.59 0.91
CA VAL A 27 4.81 -16.62 -0.14
C VAL A 27 3.78 -16.17 -1.18
N LEU A 28 2.64 -15.63 -0.72
CA LEU A 28 1.57 -15.16 -1.61
C LEU A 28 2.03 -14.03 -2.53
N TYR A 29 2.87 -13.12 -2.02
CA TYR A 29 3.38 -11.97 -2.77
C TYR A 29 4.36 -12.40 -3.87
N ILE A 30 5.28 -13.31 -3.54
CA ILE A 30 6.25 -13.91 -4.48
C ILE A 30 5.53 -14.68 -5.59
N VAL A 31 4.56 -15.52 -5.25
CA VAL A 31 3.81 -16.33 -6.23
C VAL A 31 2.98 -15.45 -7.18
N LYS A 32 2.48 -14.30 -6.70
CA LYS A 32 1.74 -13.35 -7.54
C LYS A 32 2.64 -12.40 -8.35
N GLY A 33 3.97 -12.53 -8.28
CA GLY A 33 4.91 -11.72 -9.05
C GLY A 33 5.02 -10.26 -8.57
N PHE A 34 4.45 -9.94 -7.41
CA PHE A 34 4.67 -8.64 -6.78
C PHE A 34 5.97 -8.76 -5.97
N LYS A 35 7.02 -8.04 -6.37
CA LYS A 35 8.15 -7.82 -5.44
C LYS A 35 7.61 -6.99 -4.28
N ARG A 36 7.75 -7.49 -3.05
CA ARG A 36 7.40 -6.72 -1.87
C ARG A 36 8.28 -5.46 -1.89
N PRO A 37 7.72 -4.24 -1.89
CA PRO A 37 8.56 -3.08 -1.67
C PRO A 37 9.23 -3.26 -0.31
N TYR A 38 10.55 -3.22 -0.26
CA TYR A 38 11.28 -3.22 1.01
C TYR A 38 10.94 -1.92 1.73
N LEU A 39 9.94 -1.99 2.60
CA LEU A 39 9.54 -0.87 3.44
C LEU A 39 10.62 -0.68 4.51
N ASN A 40 11.07 0.56 4.70
CA ASN A 40 11.89 0.89 5.85
C ASN A 40 11.05 0.81 7.15
N GLU A 41 11.71 0.81 8.30
CA GLU A 41 11.06 0.67 9.61
C GLU A 41 9.89 1.63 9.82
N ASN A 42 10.05 2.91 9.43
CA ASN A 42 8.98 3.90 9.56
C ASN A 42 7.78 3.59 8.65
N GLN A 43 8.02 3.14 7.42
CA GLN A 43 6.95 2.74 6.51
C GLN A 43 6.20 1.51 7.04
N GLN A 44 6.90 0.55 7.65
CA GLN A 44 6.29 -0.63 8.25
C GLN A 44 5.42 -0.27 9.46
N ILE A 45 5.90 0.61 10.35
CA ILE A 45 5.12 1.11 11.50
C ILE A 45 3.80 1.74 11.06
N VAL A 46 3.85 2.59 10.02
CA VAL A 46 2.65 3.25 9.48
C VAL A 46 1.70 2.23 8.85
N LEU A 47 2.22 1.26 8.09
CA LEU A 47 1.41 0.20 7.49
C LEU A 47 0.68 -0.64 8.53
N ASP A 48 1.37 -1.03 9.60
CA ASP A 48 0.78 -1.84 10.67
C ASP A 48 -0.29 -1.06 11.44
N TRP A 49 -0.06 0.22 11.72
CA TRP A 49 -1.08 1.09 12.30
C TRP A 49 -2.32 1.21 11.40
N LEU A 50 -2.15 1.36 10.08
CA LEU A 50 -3.27 1.42 9.14
C LEU A 50 -4.07 0.11 9.13
N LYS A 51 -3.38 -1.05 9.13
CA LYS A 51 -4.03 -2.37 9.19
C LYS A 51 -4.87 -2.53 10.45
N GLU A 52 -4.33 -2.22 11.61
CA GLU A 52 -5.06 -2.32 12.89
C GLU A 52 -6.22 -1.32 12.96
N SER A 53 -6.01 -0.09 12.51
CA SER A 53 -7.07 0.93 12.47
C SER A 53 -8.22 0.50 11.57
N CYS A 54 -7.94 -0.11 10.42
CA CYS A 54 -8.96 -0.62 9.51
C CYS A 54 -9.73 -1.81 10.08
N LYS A 55 -9.08 -2.69 10.86
CA LYS A 55 -9.78 -3.79 11.58
C LYS A 55 -10.76 -3.26 12.61
N LEU A 56 -10.42 -2.16 13.28
CA LEU A 56 -11.23 -1.57 14.35
C LEU A 56 -12.39 -0.73 13.82
N ASN A 57 -12.14 0.13 12.83
CA ASN A 57 -13.09 1.17 12.40
C ASN A 57 -13.60 0.97 10.96
N GLY A 58 -13.03 0.03 10.21
CA GLY A 58 -13.27 -0.11 8.77
C GLY A 58 -12.49 0.92 7.95
N LEU A 59 -12.30 0.60 6.66
CA LEU A 59 -11.51 1.41 5.73
C LEU A 59 -12.05 2.83 5.59
N ARG A 60 -13.38 2.96 5.49
CA ARG A 60 -14.06 4.24 5.31
C ARG A 60 -13.75 5.22 6.44
N GLU A 61 -13.87 4.79 7.68
CA GLU A 61 -13.69 5.66 8.83
C GLU A 61 -12.23 6.09 9.00
N VAL A 62 -11.29 5.18 8.73
CA VAL A 62 -9.85 5.50 8.73
C VAL A 62 -9.52 6.58 7.71
N ILE A 63 -10.05 6.51 6.49
CA ILE A 63 -9.87 7.56 5.47
C ILE A 63 -10.54 8.86 5.90
N GLU A 64 -11.72 8.81 6.54
CA GLU A 64 -12.38 10.02 7.04
C GLU A 64 -11.57 10.74 8.11
N ILE A 65 -10.97 9.99 9.03
CA ILE A 65 -10.08 10.51 10.09
C ILE A 65 -8.84 11.17 9.48
N MET A 66 -8.34 10.71 8.34
CA MET A 66 -7.17 11.33 7.69
C MET A 66 -7.54 12.51 6.78
N GLY A 67 -8.64 12.40 6.02
CA GLY A 67 -8.98 13.32 4.94
C GLY A 67 -9.99 14.42 5.28
N PHE A 68 -10.87 14.20 6.27
CA PHE A 68 -12.01 15.08 6.54
C PHE A 68 -12.04 15.65 7.97
N LEU A 69 -10.89 15.76 8.63
CA LEU A 69 -10.78 16.46 9.92
C LEU A 69 -11.26 17.91 9.82
N SER A 70 -11.84 18.42 10.91
CA SER A 70 -12.27 19.82 11.00
C SER A 70 -11.11 20.79 10.72
N THR A 71 -9.89 20.41 11.11
CA THR A 71 -8.65 21.18 10.90
C THR A 71 -8.24 21.31 9.44
N THR A 72 -8.68 20.40 8.54
CA THR A 72 -8.47 20.51 7.10
C THR A 72 -9.58 21.27 6.37
N GLY A 73 -10.60 21.73 7.12
CA GLY A 73 -11.86 22.28 6.62
C GLY A 73 -12.99 21.24 6.50
N GLY A 74 -12.67 19.98 6.77
CA GLY A 74 -13.61 18.86 6.85
C GLY A 74 -14.48 18.65 5.62
N LYS A 75 -15.57 17.89 5.80
CA LYS A 75 -16.55 17.60 4.74
C LYS A 75 -17.17 18.88 4.13
N MET A 76 -17.23 19.97 4.90
CA MET A 76 -17.85 21.23 4.46
C MET A 76 -17.01 22.02 3.45
N LYS A 77 -15.68 21.90 3.50
CA LYS A 77 -14.80 22.52 2.49
C LYS A 77 -14.90 21.82 1.14
N TYR A 78 -15.12 20.50 1.14
CA TYR A 78 -15.16 19.67 -0.06
C TYR A 78 -16.49 18.94 -0.22
N LYS A 79 -17.62 19.67 -0.17
CA LYS A 79 -18.97 19.07 -0.14
C LYS A 79 -19.22 18.03 -1.23
N GLN A 80 -18.91 18.35 -2.49
CA GLN A 80 -19.11 17.41 -3.60
C GLN A 80 -18.28 16.13 -3.43
N VAL A 81 -17.02 16.27 -2.99
CA VAL A 81 -16.13 15.13 -2.71
C VAL A 81 -16.68 14.32 -1.54
N ALA A 82 -17.15 14.97 -0.48
CA ALA A 82 -17.72 14.29 0.69
C ALA A 82 -18.99 13.51 0.34
N TYR A 83 -19.85 14.03 -0.54
CA TYR A 83 -21.03 13.31 -1.04
C TYR A 83 -20.63 12.12 -1.91
N ALA A 84 -19.80 12.33 -2.93
CA ALA A 84 -19.34 11.25 -3.80
C ALA A 84 -18.63 10.14 -3.00
N TYR A 85 -17.79 10.52 -2.03
CA TYR A 85 -17.15 9.59 -1.11
C TYR A 85 -18.17 8.84 -0.25
N GLY A 86 -19.21 9.52 0.25
CA GLY A 86 -20.30 8.92 1.03
C GLY A 86 -21.08 7.85 0.27
N ASP A 87 -21.23 8.01 -1.05
CA ASP A 87 -22.01 7.12 -1.91
C ASP A 87 -21.27 5.84 -2.32
N LEU A 88 -19.95 5.79 -2.18
CA LEU A 88 -19.16 4.59 -2.52
C LEU A 88 -19.49 3.42 -1.58
N ASN A 89 -19.52 2.20 -2.09
CA ASN A 89 -19.38 1.02 -1.24
C ASN A 89 -17.91 0.71 -0.94
N ASP A 90 -17.65 -0.26 -0.07
CA ASP A 90 -16.29 -0.61 0.36
C ASP A 90 -15.39 -1.10 -0.78
N ASP A 91 -15.95 -1.79 -1.79
CA ASP A 91 -15.18 -2.28 -2.92
C ASP A 91 -14.84 -1.16 -3.91
N GLU A 92 -15.79 -0.25 -4.16
CA GLU A 92 -15.54 0.96 -4.95
C GLU A 92 -14.49 1.85 -4.29
N LEU A 93 -14.52 1.98 -2.95
CA LEU A 93 -13.51 2.71 -2.21
C LEU A 93 -12.12 2.05 -2.35
N LYS A 94 -12.02 0.72 -2.27
CA LYS A 94 -10.75 0.00 -2.51
C LYS A 94 -10.24 0.24 -3.93
N HIS A 95 -11.11 0.23 -4.93
CA HIS A 95 -10.72 0.52 -6.32
C HIS A 95 -10.16 1.94 -6.48
N VAL A 96 -10.78 2.94 -5.85
CA VAL A 96 -10.28 4.33 -5.86
C VAL A 96 -8.89 4.41 -5.23
N LEU A 97 -8.68 3.77 -4.08
CA LEU A 97 -7.38 3.77 -3.40
C LEU A 97 -6.30 3.05 -4.22
N GLN A 98 -6.64 1.93 -4.87
CA GLN A 98 -5.73 1.22 -5.75
C GLN A 98 -5.35 2.07 -6.97
N ALA A 99 -6.33 2.67 -7.64
CA ALA A 99 -6.09 3.54 -8.79
C ALA A 99 -5.24 4.78 -8.41
N PHE A 100 -5.50 5.37 -7.23
CA PHE A 100 -4.71 6.49 -6.72
C PHE A 100 -3.27 6.09 -6.40
N SER A 101 -3.08 4.94 -5.73
CA SER A 101 -1.75 4.40 -5.44
C SER A 101 -0.96 4.19 -6.73
N GLN A 102 -1.58 3.58 -7.74
CA GLN A 102 -0.95 3.34 -9.04
C GLN A 102 -0.58 4.67 -9.72
N TRP A 103 -1.51 5.62 -9.81
CA TRP A 103 -1.27 6.94 -10.38
C TRP A 103 -0.10 7.66 -9.68
N SER A 104 0.00 7.59 -8.35
CA SER A 104 1.06 8.26 -7.59
C SER A 104 2.46 7.77 -7.93
N ILE A 105 2.61 6.47 -8.23
CA ILE A 105 3.88 5.86 -8.64
C ILE A 105 4.22 6.28 -10.07
N GLU A 106 3.24 6.27 -10.99
CA GLU A 106 3.44 6.69 -12.38
C GLU A 106 3.93 8.14 -12.51
N GLN A 107 3.57 9.01 -11.56
CA GLN A 107 4.09 10.39 -11.55
C GLN A 107 5.60 10.48 -11.26
N GLU A 108 6.18 9.47 -10.60
CA GLU A 108 7.62 9.42 -10.32
C GLU A 108 8.43 8.94 -11.54
N GLU A 109 7.83 8.12 -12.41
CA GLU A 109 8.47 7.60 -13.64
C GLU A 109 8.48 8.61 -14.80
N ALA A 110 7.59 9.61 -14.76
CA ALA A 110 7.49 10.67 -15.76
C ALA A 110 8.45 11.86 -15.50
N LYS A 111 9.28 11.79 -14.45
CA LYS A 111 10.30 12.78 -14.11
C LYS A 111 11.70 12.32 -14.50
#